data_AF-K2AT21-F1
#
_entry.id   AF-K2AT21-F1
#
_cell.length_a   1.000
_cell.length_b   1.000
_cell.length_c   1.000
_cell.angle_alpha   90.00
_cell.angle_beta   90.00
_cell.angle_gamma   90.00
#
_symmetry.space_group_name_H-M   'P 1'
#
loop_
_entity.id
_entity.type
_entity.pdbx_description
1 polymer ?
#
loop_
_entity_poly.entity_id
_entity_poly.type
_entity_poly.pdbx_seq_one_letter_code
_entity_poly.pdbx_strand_id
1 'polypeptide(L)'
;MNLRFLYAIVFSLIASIIGFVASIFSMIFTMGIFWLLIFGDSPWPEWTNLIYNLLPTIVFILFIASGTFIGLKIGKGLEKNSDKEKPKKKAYYHLMIAIFIWLAFTVLVLLYFSTYKTNQAQNLRIDSSKPLPNNTQNWQTYRNDELGFEMRYPVGWTMLDNAFMPASYIERCRGFLQPGVGDNCMILAVGGVVGETFTFLGIGSGIEHTRSIAELATETLGSNKPHILDNTFEGIGTKHYFLQKSEGSEYVRIYYSQRYDQEREENAKIVEQILSTFRFVETSVIQWNWEPLGCGSQAPCSYRVSSSEWPRSYVCAGKYNPLSGQGEITPTPSTDPRTTTDFNCQKE
;
A
#
# COMPACT_ATOMS: atom_id res chain seq x y z
N MET A 1 -47.50 27.85 -18.22
CA MET A 1 -46.04 28.10 -18.26
C MET A 1 -45.70 28.87 -19.53
N ASN A 2 -44.92 29.96 -19.46
CA ASN A 2 -44.56 30.74 -20.64
C ASN A 2 -43.64 29.92 -21.56
N LEU A 3 -43.81 30.05 -22.88
CA LEU A 3 -43.04 29.32 -23.90
C LEU A 3 -41.53 29.49 -23.71
N ARG A 4 -41.08 30.70 -23.35
CA ARG A 4 -39.66 30.97 -23.04
C ARG A 4 -39.07 30.06 -21.96
N PHE A 5 -39.79 29.79 -20.88
CA PHE A 5 -39.29 28.94 -19.80
C PHE A 5 -39.39 27.46 -20.18
N LEU A 6 -40.43 27.10 -20.92
CA LEU A 6 -40.62 25.73 -21.39
C LEU A 6 -39.48 25.28 -22.30
N TYR A 7 -39.12 26.11 -23.28
CA TYR A 7 -38.00 25.83 -24.17
C TYR A 7 -36.64 25.90 -23.46
N ALA A 8 -36.48 26.76 -22.46
CA ALA A 8 -35.29 26.76 -21.61
C ALA A 8 -35.09 25.40 -20.92
N ILE A 9 -36.14 24.82 -20.34
CA ILE A 9 -36.07 23.48 -19.71
C ILE A 9 -35.76 22.40 -20.74
N VAL A 10 -36.48 22.37 -21.87
CA VAL A 10 -36.28 21.35 -22.91
C VAL A 10 -34.85 21.36 -23.44
N PHE A 11 -34.32 22.53 -23.77
CA PHE A 11 -32.95 22.64 -24.28
C PHE A 11 -31.90 22.39 -23.18
N SER A 12 -32.18 22.74 -21.93
CA SER A 12 -31.30 22.42 -20.80
C SER A 12 -31.20 20.91 -20.56
N LEU A 13 -32.31 20.17 -20.65
CA LEU A 13 -32.31 18.70 -20.56
C LEU A 13 -31.48 18.05 -21.67
N ILE A 14 -31.69 18.46 -22.92
CA ILE A 14 -30.92 17.95 -24.06
C ILE A 14 -29.43 18.30 -23.89
N ALA A 15 -29.13 19.55 -23.51
CA ALA A 15 -27.77 19.99 -23.31
C ALA A 15 -27.07 19.29 -22.14
N SER A 16 -27.81 18.84 -21.11
CA SER A 16 -27.23 18.04 -20.02
C SER A 16 -26.72 16.69 -20.51
N ILE A 17 -27.45 16.02 -21.41
CA ILE A 17 -27.02 14.73 -21.98
C ILE A 17 -25.78 14.92 -22.84
N ILE A 18 -25.81 15.91 -23.74
CA ILE A 18 -24.66 16.24 -24.60
C ILE A 18 -23.46 16.65 -23.76
N GLY A 19 -23.70 17.48 -22.73
CA GLY A 19 -22.67 17.94 -21.81
C GLY A 19 -22.03 16.80 -21.02
N PHE A 20 -22.79 15.77 -20.64
CA PHE A 20 -22.25 14.60 -19.94
C PHE A 20 -21.34 13.77 -20.85
N VAL A 21 -21.75 13.56 -22.10
CA VAL A 21 -20.90 12.87 -23.07
C VAL A 21 -19.63 13.69 -23.33
N ALA A 22 -19.76 15.01 -23.53
CA ALA A 22 -18.63 15.90 -23.74
C ALA A 22 -17.68 15.95 -22.54
N SER A 23 -18.19 15.85 -21.31
CA SER A 23 -17.34 15.83 -20.11
C SER A 23 -16.54 14.53 -20.00
N ILE A 24 -17.12 13.38 -20.35
CA ILE A 24 -16.37 12.10 -20.45
C ILE A 24 -15.24 12.20 -21.48
N PHE A 25 -15.53 12.71 -22.69
CA PHE A 25 -14.49 12.89 -23.71
C PHE A 25 -13.41 13.86 -23.27
N SER A 26 -13.78 14.95 -22.60
CA SER A 26 -12.82 15.90 -22.02
C SER A 26 -11.92 15.24 -20.98
N MET A 27 -12.47 14.37 -20.12
CA MET A 27 -11.70 13.60 -19.15
C MET A 27 -10.70 12.66 -19.85
N ILE A 28 -11.16 11.85 -20.80
CA ILE A 28 -10.33 10.91 -21.57
C ILE A 28 -9.22 11.66 -22.31
N PHE A 29 -9.54 12.78 -22.94
CA PHE A 29 -8.58 13.61 -23.67
C PHE A 29 -7.51 14.19 -22.75
N THR A 30 -7.90 14.68 -21.57
CA THR A 30 -6.96 15.24 -20.60
C THR A 30 -6.03 14.17 -20.03
N MET A 31 -6.58 12.99 -19.71
CA MET A 31 -5.78 11.83 -19.30
C MET A 31 -4.80 11.41 -20.41
N GLY A 32 -5.25 11.41 -21.67
CA GLY A 32 -4.41 11.14 -22.83
C GLY A 32 -3.27 12.14 -22.99
N ILE A 33 -3.53 13.45 -22.79
CA ILE A 33 -2.49 14.49 -22.81
C ILE A 33 -1.49 14.29 -21.68
N PHE A 34 -1.96 14.06 -20.45
CA PHE A 34 -1.09 13.86 -19.29
C PHE A 34 -0.20 12.63 -19.45
N TRP A 35 -0.77 11.54 -19.96
CA TRP A 35 0.00 10.33 -20.24
C TRP A 35 0.97 10.54 -21.40
N LEU A 36 0.51 10.99 -22.59
CA LEU A 36 1.36 11.05 -23.78
C LEU A 36 2.41 12.17 -23.76
N LEU A 37 2.08 13.34 -23.21
CA LEU A 37 2.85 14.56 -23.45
C LEU A 37 3.58 15.09 -22.21
N ILE A 38 3.11 14.76 -21.00
CA ILE A 38 3.63 15.40 -19.77
C ILE A 38 4.37 14.40 -18.88
N PHE A 39 3.71 13.32 -18.47
CA PHE A 39 4.22 12.43 -17.41
C PHE A 39 4.64 11.05 -17.89
N GLY A 40 4.11 10.55 -19.00
CA GLY A 40 4.33 9.16 -19.42
C GLY A 40 3.82 8.20 -18.36
N ASP A 41 4.65 7.20 -18.07
CA ASP A 41 4.41 6.18 -17.03
C ASP A 41 4.85 6.64 -15.63
N SER A 42 5.33 7.88 -15.49
CA SER A 42 5.68 8.43 -14.18
C SER A 42 4.41 8.67 -13.34
N PRO A 43 4.47 8.51 -12.01
CA PRO A 43 3.34 8.82 -11.15
C PRO A 43 2.93 10.29 -11.30
N TRP A 44 1.63 10.53 -11.44
CA TRP A 44 1.11 11.88 -11.66
C TRP A 44 1.11 12.67 -10.34
N PRO A 45 1.52 13.94 -10.35
CA PRO A 45 1.41 14.80 -9.18
C PRO A 45 -0.04 14.93 -8.70
N GLU A 46 -0.26 15.09 -7.40
CA GLU A 46 -1.61 15.21 -6.82
C GLU A 46 -2.45 16.35 -7.41
N TRP A 47 -1.83 17.45 -7.85
CA TRP A 47 -2.55 18.57 -8.45
C TRP A 47 -3.24 18.21 -9.77
N THR A 48 -2.79 17.17 -10.46
CA THR A 48 -3.49 16.63 -11.65
C THR A 48 -4.89 16.13 -11.29
N ASN A 49 -5.08 15.72 -10.02
CA ASN A 49 -6.39 15.30 -9.51
C ASN A 49 -7.43 16.42 -9.56
N LEU A 50 -6.98 17.64 -9.25
CA LEU A 50 -7.83 18.82 -9.30
C LEU A 50 -8.27 19.12 -10.74
N ILE A 51 -7.35 18.99 -11.72
CA ILE A 51 -7.65 19.29 -13.12
C ILE A 51 -8.58 18.25 -13.73
N TYR A 52 -8.33 16.95 -13.54
CA TYR A 52 -9.18 15.92 -14.15
C TYR A 52 -10.61 15.94 -13.59
N ASN A 53 -10.82 16.43 -12.36
CA ASN A 53 -12.15 16.58 -11.79
C ASN A 53 -12.83 17.89 -12.21
N LEU A 54 -12.10 19.02 -12.20
CA LEU A 54 -12.69 20.33 -12.49
C LEU A 54 -13.02 20.52 -13.97
N LEU A 55 -12.14 20.09 -14.88
CA LEU A 55 -12.31 20.38 -16.30
C LEU A 55 -13.58 19.75 -16.89
N PRO A 56 -13.87 18.44 -16.69
CA PRO A 56 -15.13 17.84 -17.14
C PRO A 56 -16.36 18.51 -16.52
N THR A 57 -16.26 18.94 -15.27
CA THR A 57 -17.34 19.64 -14.55
C THR A 57 -17.63 21.01 -15.18
N ILE A 58 -16.58 21.78 -15.50
CA ILE A 58 -16.72 23.07 -16.18
C ILE A 58 -17.34 22.87 -17.57
N VAL A 59 -16.87 21.89 -18.35
CA VAL A 59 -17.44 21.54 -19.66
C VAL A 59 -18.93 21.25 -19.52
N PHE A 60 -19.32 20.40 -18.58
CA PHE A 60 -20.72 20.05 -18.35
C PHE A 60 -21.60 21.27 -18.04
N ILE A 61 -21.15 22.15 -17.13
CA ILE A 61 -21.88 23.36 -16.74
C ILE A 61 -22.03 24.32 -17.93
N LEU A 62 -20.98 24.49 -18.74
CA LEU A 62 -21.03 25.36 -19.92
C LEU A 62 -22.07 24.87 -20.95
N PHE A 63 -22.19 23.57 -21.16
CA PHE A 63 -23.24 23.00 -22.03
C PHE A 63 -24.65 23.30 -21.49
N ILE A 64 -24.89 23.09 -20.19
CA ILE A 64 -26.20 23.38 -19.58
C ILE A 64 -26.55 24.88 -19.69
N ALA A 65 -25.61 25.76 -19.37
CA ALA A 65 -25.79 27.21 -19.47
C ALA A 65 -26.10 27.64 -20.92
N SER A 66 -25.37 27.06 -21.89
CA SER A 66 -25.55 27.34 -23.32
C SER A 66 -26.91 26.85 -23.82
N GLY A 67 -27.30 25.61 -23.49
CA GLY A 67 -28.61 25.07 -23.82
C GLY A 67 -29.75 25.90 -23.25
N THR A 68 -29.63 26.29 -21.99
CA THR A 68 -30.62 27.15 -21.32
C THR A 68 -30.75 28.51 -22.03
N PHE A 69 -29.63 29.14 -22.37
CA PHE A 69 -29.62 30.43 -23.08
C PHE A 69 -30.24 30.34 -24.48
N ILE A 70 -29.90 29.30 -25.24
CA ILE A 70 -30.48 29.03 -26.57
C ILE A 70 -31.99 28.79 -26.45
N GLY A 71 -32.42 27.95 -25.50
CA GLY A 71 -33.83 27.68 -25.24
C GLY A 71 -34.63 28.94 -24.88
N LEU A 72 -34.05 29.81 -24.05
CA LEU A 72 -34.66 31.11 -23.72
C LEU A 72 -34.80 32.01 -24.96
N LYS A 73 -33.78 32.09 -25.82
CA LYS A 73 -33.84 32.89 -27.06
C LYS A 73 -34.91 32.37 -28.01
N ILE A 74 -34.93 31.06 -28.27
CA ILE A 74 -35.90 30.42 -29.17
C ILE A 74 -37.32 30.59 -28.60
N GLY A 75 -37.50 30.30 -27.32
CA GLY A 75 -38.81 30.41 -26.68
C GLY A 75 -39.36 31.84 -26.65
N LYS A 76 -38.51 32.86 -26.49
CA LYS A 76 -38.91 34.28 -26.67
C LYS A 76 -39.37 34.57 -28.10
N GLY A 77 -38.65 34.05 -29.12
CA GLY A 77 -39.03 34.22 -30.52
C GLY A 77 -40.38 33.58 -30.86
N LEU A 78 -40.64 32.39 -30.32
CA LEU A 78 -41.91 31.67 -30.49
C LEU A 78 -43.07 32.34 -29.75
N GLU A 79 -42.81 32.91 -28.57
CA GLU A 79 -43.81 33.65 -27.78
C GLU A 79 -44.29 34.90 -28.54
N LYS A 80 -43.38 35.62 -29.21
CA LYS A 80 -43.73 36.80 -30.03
C LYS A 80 -44.64 36.48 -31.21
N ASN A 81 -44.59 35.26 -31.74
CA ASN A 81 -45.36 34.83 -32.91
C ASN A 81 -46.65 34.05 -32.54
N SER A 82 -47.02 34.00 -31.26
CA SER A 82 -48.01 33.06 -30.71
C SER A 82 -49.46 33.56 -30.68
N ASP A 83 -49.83 34.63 -31.40
CA ASP A 83 -51.18 35.26 -31.35
C ASP A 83 -52.34 34.37 -31.84
N LYS A 84 -52.10 33.09 -32.19
CA LYS A 84 -53.14 32.12 -32.56
C LYS A 84 -53.11 30.97 -31.57
N GLU A 85 -54.20 30.67 -30.86
CA GLU A 85 -54.34 29.73 -29.71
C GLU A 85 -53.74 28.30 -29.82
N LYS A 86 -53.24 27.86 -30.98
CA LYS A 86 -52.80 26.48 -31.22
C LYS A 86 -51.39 26.04 -30.75
N PRO A 87 -50.40 26.89 -30.37
CA PRO A 87 -49.02 26.44 -30.10
C PRO A 87 -48.82 25.77 -28.73
N LYS A 88 -49.74 25.97 -27.76
CA LYS A 88 -49.57 25.45 -26.39
C LYS A 88 -49.54 23.93 -26.31
N LYS A 89 -50.37 23.24 -27.12
CA LYS A 89 -50.40 21.76 -27.14
C LYS A 89 -49.10 21.15 -27.68
N LYS A 90 -48.53 21.71 -28.75
CA LYS A 90 -47.27 21.20 -29.35
C LYS A 90 -46.09 21.34 -28.40
N ALA A 91 -46.00 22.47 -27.70
CA ALA A 91 -44.90 22.72 -26.78
C ALA A 91 -44.92 21.74 -25.58
N TYR A 92 -46.11 21.35 -25.12
CA TYR A 92 -46.27 20.32 -24.08
C TYR A 92 -45.73 18.96 -24.53
N TYR A 93 -46.01 18.52 -25.76
CA TYR A 93 -45.45 17.27 -26.29
C TYR A 93 -43.92 17.27 -26.34
N HIS A 94 -43.30 18.39 -26.73
CA HIS A 94 -41.83 18.50 -26.70
C HIS A 94 -41.25 18.37 -25.28
N LEU A 95 -41.93 18.95 -24.28
CA LEU A 95 -41.53 18.78 -22.89
C LEU A 95 -41.65 17.32 -22.43
N MET A 96 -42.77 16.66 -22.72
CA MET A 96 -42.97 15.26 -22.34
C MET A 96 -41.93 14.34 -22.97
N ILE A 97 -41.59 14.55 -24.25
CA ILE A 97 -40.52 13.80 -24.95
C ILE A 97 -39.17 14.06 -24.29
N ALA A 98 -38.83 15.32 -23.98
CA ALA A 98 -37.55 15.66 -23.34
C ALA A 98 -37.41 15.04 -21.94
N ILE A 99 -38.48 15.06 -21.14
CA ILE A 99 -38.51 14.42 -19.81
C ILE A 99 -38.32 12.90 -19.95
N PHE A 100 -39.01 12.27 -20.90
CA PHE A 100 -38.90 10.83 -21.11
C PHE A 100 -37.47 10.41 -21.50
N ILE A 101 -36.85 11.14 -22.44
CA ILE A 101 -35.46 10.91 -22.86
C ILE A 101 -34.50 11.09 -21.66
N TRP A 102 -34.71 12.12 -20.84
CA TRP A 102 -33.87 12.36 -19.67
C TRP A 102 -34.00 11.26 -18.62
N LEU A 103 -35.22 10.82 -18.30
CA LEU A 103 -35.46 9.70 -17.37
C LEU A 103 -34.82 8.41 -17.85
N ALA A 104 -34.95 8.07 -19.14
CA ALA A 104 -34.32 6.88 -19.72
C ALA A 104 -32.78 6.94 -19.57
N PHE A 105 -32.18 8.11 -19.81
CA PHE A 105 -30.76 8.34 -19.62
C PHE A 105 -30.34 8.19 -18.14
N THR A 106 -31.08 8.77 -17.20
CA THR A 106 -30.80 8.64 -15.77
C THR A 106 -30.84 7.18 -15.31
N VAL A 107 -31.83 6.41 -15.76
CA VAL A 107 -31.93 4.97 -15.44
C VAL A 107 -30.72 4.20 -15.99
N LEU A 108 -30.30 4.46 -17.23
CA LEU A 108 -29.10 3.83 -17.82
C LEU A 108 -27.83 4.14 -17.01
N VAL A 109 -27.63 5.39 -16.61
CA VAL A 109 -26.50 5.81 -15.77
C VAL A 109 -26.53 5.10 -14.41
N LEU A 110 -27.69 5.04 -13.75
CA LEU A 110 -27.84 4.34 -12.47
C LEU A 110 -27.57 2.84 -12.59
N LEU A 111 -28.04 2.19 -13.66
CA LEU A 111 -27.75 0.78 -13.92
C LEU A 111 -26.26 0.54 -14.11
N TYR A 112 -25.58 1.40 -14.90
CA TYR A 112 -24.13 1.34 -15.09
C TYR A 112 -23.38 1.44 -13.76
N PHE A 113 -23.68 2.46 -12.94
CA PHE A 113 -23.05 2.63 -11.63
C PHE A 113 -23.37 1.49 -10.65
N SER A 114 -24.59 0.95 -10.68
CA SER A 114 -24.97 -0.20 -9.85
C SER A 114 -24.14 -1.43 -10.22
N THR A 115 -23.98 -1.73 -11.51
CA THR A 115 -23.14 -2.85 -11.95
C THR A 115 -21.68 -2.63 -11.57
N TYR A 116 -21.17 -1.40 -11.70
CA TYR A 116 -19.80 -1.06 -11.33
C TYR A 116 -19.53 -1.24 -9.83
N LYS A 117 -20.45 -0.78 -8.96
CA LYS A 117 -20.29 -0.88 -7.50
C LYS A 117 -20.39 -2.31 -6.99
N THR A 118 -21.28 -3.14 -7.55
CA THR A 118 -21.40 -4.56 -7.18
C THR A 118 -20.10 -5.31 -7.46
N ASN A 119 -19.43 -5.02 -8.57
CA ASN A 119 -18.17 -5.65 -8.92
C ASN A 119 -17.03 -5.28 -7.94
N GLN A 120 -17.00 -4.07 -7.39
CA GLN A 120 -15.99 -3.72 -6.37
C GLN A 120 -16.30 -4.30 -4.99
N ALA A 121 -17.58 -4.36 -4.59
CA ALA A 121 -17.95 -4.86 -3.27
C ALA A 121 -17.74 -6.38 -3.12
N GLN A 122 -17.88 -7.16 -4.20
CA GLN A 122 -17.57 -8.60 -4.18
C GLN A 122 -16.07 -8.87 -4.05
N ASN A 123 -15.21 -7.95 -4.52
CA ASN A 123 -13.75 -8.09 -4.35
C ASN A 123 -13.25 -7.70 -2.95
N LEU A 124 -14.07 -7.00 -2.15
CA LEU A 124 -13.71 -6.51 -0.81
C LEU A 124 -14.40 -7.26 0.34
N ARG A 125 -15.43 -8.06 0.07
CA ARG A 125 -16.04 -8.97 1.06
C ARG A 125 -15.47 -10.37 0.90
N ILE A 126 -14.17 -10.52 1.15
CA ILE A 126 -13.67 -11.81 1.63
C ILE A 126 -14.15 -11.93 3.07
N ASP A 127 -14.83 -13.04 3.34
CA ASP A 127 -15.60 -13.30 4.55
C ASP A 127 -14.68 -13.49 5.76
N SER A 128 -14.20 -12.36 6.31
CA SER A 128 -13.39 -12.25 7.54
C SER A 128 -14.12 -12.79 8.79
N SER A 129 -15.38 -13.21 8.65
CA SER A 129 -16.20 -13.71 9.76
C SER A 129 -16.13 -15.22 10.00
N LYS A 130 -15.54 -16.00 9.08
CA LYS A 130 -15.40 -17.45 9.30
C LYS A 130 -14.17 -17.70 10.18
N PRO A 131 -14.33 -18.19 11.43
CA PRO A 131 -13.19 -18.49 12.29
C PRO A 131 -12.29 -19.49 11.56
N LEU A 132 -11.04 -19.09 11.34
CA LEU A 132 -10.06 -19.97 10.71
C LEU A 132 -9.96 -21.26 11.55
N PRO A 133 -10.01 -22.44 10.92
CA PRO A 133 -9.89 -23.71 11.64
C PRO A 133 -8.58 -23.71 12.43
N ASN A 134 -8.71 -23.74 13.76
CA ASN A 134 -7.62 -23.67 14.73
C ASN A 134 -6.82 -24.98 14.78
N ASN A 135 -6.31 -25.44 13.64
CA ASN A 135 -5.53 -26.67 13.55
C ASN A 135 -4.03 -26.37 13.48
N THR A 136 -3.54 -25.54 14.40
CA THR A 136 -2.11 -25.23 14.55
C THR A 136 -1.38 -26.28 15.40
N GLN A 137 -2.02 -27.41 15.75
CA GLN A 137 -1.46 -28.39 16.71
C GLN A 137 -0.11 -28.97 16.26
N ASN A 138 0.06 -29.22 14.95
CA ASN A 138 1.28 -29.79 14.40
C ASN A 138 2.32 -28.74 13.96
N TRP A 139 2.05 -27.44 14.12
CA TRP A 139 2.95 -26.40 13.63
C TRP A 139 4.28 -26.37 14.37
N GLN A 140 5.36 -26.12 13.62
CA GLN A 140 6.71 -25.93 14.13
C GLN A 140 6.87 -24.51 14.68
N THR A 141 7.73 -24.35 15.67
CA THR A 141 8.08 -23.03 16.23
C THR A 141 9.41 -22.57 15.66
N TYR A 142 9.43 -21.37 15.12
CA TYR A 142 10.65 -20.65 14.75
C TYR A 142 10.87 -19.53 15.76
N ARG A 143 12.10 -19.44 16.28
CA ARG A 143 12.51 -18.42 17.23
C ARG A 143 13.83 -17.82 16.77
N ASN A 144 13.89 -16.50 16.71
CA ASN A 144 15.09 -15.76 16.38
C ASN A 144 15.48 -14.92 17.60
N ASP A 145 16.47 -15.39 18.35
CA ASP A 145 16.95 -14.71 19.56
C ASP A 145 17.69 -13.40 19.25
N GLU A 146 18.31 -13.29 18.07
CA GLU A 146 19.00 -12.06 17.65
C GLU A 146 18.03 -10.91 17.40
N LEU A 147 16.87 -11.21 16.82
CA LEU A 147 15.82 -10.23 16.50
C LEU A 147 14.68 -10.19 17.53
N GLY A 148 14.71 -11.08 18.54
CA GLY A 148 13.78 -11.05 19.66
C GLY A 148 12.33 -11.39 19.31
N PHE A 149 12.09 -12.38 18.45
CA PHE A 149 10.73 -12.81 18.13
C PHE A 149 10.61 -14.32 17.97
N GLU A 150 9.38 -14.81 18.10
CA GLU A 150 9.01 -16.18 17.75
C GLU A 150 7.66 -16.23 17.03
N MET A 151 7.48 -17.25 16.21
CA MET A 151 6.25 -17.52 15.47
C MET A 151 6.12 -19.02 15.20
N ARG A 152 4.91 -19.46 14.88
CA ARG A 152 4.65 -20.84 14.46
C ARG A 152 4.36 -20.88 12.96
N TYR A 153 4.72 -21.99 12.32
CA TYR A 153 4.52 -22.19 10.88
C TYR A 153 4.19 -23.66 10.54
N PRO A 154 3.57 -23.96 9.39
CA PRO A 154 3.16 -25.32 9.05
C PRO A 154 4.34 -26.28 8.85
N VAL A 155 4.11 -27.57 9.13
CA VAL A 155 5.11 -28.62 8.87
C VAL A 155 5.42 -28.72 7.38
N GLY A 156 6.69 -28.95 7.04
CA GLY A 156 7.15 -29.11 5.66
C GLY A 156 7.63 -27.81 5.01
N TRP A 157 7.44 -26.68 5.69
CA TRP A 157 7.99 -25.40 5.29
C TRP A 157 9.44 -25.29 5.75
N THR A 158 10.28 -24.64 4.95
CA THR A 158 11.69 -24.43 5.27
C THR A 158 11.92 -22.96 5.57
N MET A 159 12.45 -22.67 6.75
CA MET A 159 12.88 -21.33 7.12
C MET A 159 14.23 -21.02 6.48
N LEU A 160 14.34 -19.84 5.87
CA LEU A 160 15.59 -19.35 5.29
C LEU A 160 16.13 -18.23 6.18
N ASP A 161 16.98 -18.61 7.14
CA ASP A 161 17.76 -17.69 7.95
C ASP A 161 18.93 -17.18 7.12
N ASN A 162 18.72 -16.15 6.30
CA ASN A 162 19.74 -15.19 5.82
C ASN A 162 19.10 -14.20 4.85
N ALA A 163 19.08 -12.92 5.24
CA ALA A 163 18.52 -11.80 4.46
C ALA A 163 19.25 -11.55 3.12
N PHE A 164 20.39 -12.21 2.88
CA PHE A 164 21.01 -12.29 1.57
C PHE A 164 20.58 -13.59 0.88
N MET A 165 19.43 -13.57 0.22
CA MET A 165 19.22 -14.52 -0.85
C MET A 165 20.23 -14.18 -1.95
N PRO A 166 21.22 -15.04 -2.26
CA PRO A 166 22.00 -14.84 -3.47
C PRO A 166 21.04 -14.82 -4.66
N ALA A 167 21.33 -14.02 -5.69
CA ALA A 167 20.47 -13.91 -6.88
C ALA A 167 20.09 -15.29 -7.47
N SER A 168 20.95 -16.30 -7.30
CA SER A 168 20.73 -17.69 -7.68
C SER A 168 19.59 -18.42 -6.92
N TYR A 169 19.15 -17.94 -5.75
CA TYR A 169 18.00 -18.47 -5.03
C TYR A 169 16.67 -17.86 -5.52
N ILE A 170 16.70 -16.58 -5.89
CA ILE A 170 15.60 -15.94 -6.63
C ILE A 170 15.41 -16.64 -7.98
N GLU A 171 16.51 -17.01 -8.64
CA GLU A 171 16.47 -17.85 -9.83
C GLU A 171 15.99 -19.27 -9.57
N ARG A 172 16.12 -19.80 -8.35
CA ARG A 172 15.60 -21.13 -8.01
C ARG A 172 14.09 -21.13 -7.79
N CYS A 173 13.51 -20.09 -7.19
CA CYS A 173 12.05 -19.90 -7.22
C CYS A 173 11.54 -19.48 -8.62
N ARG A 174 12.40 -18.95 -9.52
CA ARG A 174 12.09 -18.85 -10.97
C ARG A 174 12.32 -20.15 -11.75
N GLY A 175 13.16 -21.06 -11.28
CA GLY A 175 13.61 -22.26 -11.98
C GLY A 175 12.65 -23.44 -11.87
N PHE A 176 11.62 -23.33 -11.03
CA PHE A 176 10.50 -24.26 -10.94
C PHE A 176 9.41 -24.03 -11.99
N LEU A 177 9.68 -23.25 -13.05
CA LEU A 177 8.87 -23.17 -14.28
C LEU A 177 8.93 -24.49 -15.12
N GLN A 178 8.96 -25.66 -14.47
CA GLN A 178 8.64 -26.93 -15.13
C GLN A 178 7.16 -27.24 -14.92
N PRO A 179 6.42 -27.55 -15.99
CA PRO A 179 5.01 -27.89 -15.88
C PRO A 179 4.86 -29.19 -15.08
N GLY A 180 4.33 -29.12 -13.86
CA GLY A 180 3.89 -30.31 -13.13
C GLY A 180 4.20 -30.41 -11.63
N VAL A 181 4.87 -29.42 -11.02
CA VAL A 181 5.07 -29.37 -9.55
C VAL A 181 4.47 -28.07 -9.04
N GLY A 182 3.55 -28.14 -8.07
CA GLY A 182 2.74 -27.00 -7.62
C GLY A 182 3.56 -25.75 -7.26
N ASP A 183 3.32 -24.68 -8.01
CA ASP A 183 4.11 -23.45 -8.11
C ASP A 183 3.84 -22.41 -7.00
N ASN A 184 3.96 -22.80 -5.73
CA ASN A 184 3.81 -21.87 -4.60
C ASN A 184 5.08 -21.77 -3.76
N CYS A 185 5.96 -20.83 -4.12
CA CYS A 185 7.09 -20.42 -3.28
C CYS A 185 6.63 -19.30 -2.33
N MET A 186 6.24 -19.66 -1.10
CA MET A 186 6.06 -18.66 -0.04
C MET A 186 7.40 -18.41 0.64
N ILE A 187 7.86 -17.16 0.61
CA ILE A 187 9.13 -16.75 1.20
C ILE A 187 8.86 -15.87 2.42
N LEU A 188 9.00 -16.45 3.60
CA LEU A 188 8.96 -15.70 4.85
C LEU A 188 10.35 -15.11 5.14
N ALA A 189 10.60 -13.89 4.64
CA ALA A 189 11.85 -13.19 4.90
C ALA A 189 11.68 -12.21 6.06
N VAL A 190 12.31 -12.50 7.18
CA VAL A 190 12.35 -11.59 8.33
C VAL A 190 13.58 -10.71 8.23
N GLY A 191 13.37 -9.41 8.12
CA GLY A 191 14.43 -8.40 8.16
C GLY A 191 14.06 -7.31 9.13
N GLY A 192 15.02 -6.94 9.98
CA GLY A 192 14.95 -5.75 10.82
C GLY A 192 15.12 -4.50 9.97
N VAL A 193 14.19 -3.56 10.06
CA VAL A 193 14.40 -2.20 9.54
C VAL A 193 14.51 -1.26 10.70
N VAL A 194 15.44 -0.32 10.61
CA VAL A 194 15.70 0.71 11.61
C VAL A 194 15.36 2.06 10.98
N GLY A 195 14.23 2.67 11.36
CA GLY A 195 13.84 4.02 10.91
C GLY A 195 12.35 4.23 10.64
N GLU A 196 11.96 5.45 10.28
CA GLU A 196 10.58 5.86 9.94
C GLU A 196 10.25 5.73 8.44
N THR A 197 11.25 5.44 7.60
CA THR A 197 11.10 5.29 6.16
C THR A 197 11.66 3.95 5.70
N PHE A 198 10.90 3.26 4.86
CA PHE A 198 11.37 2.06 4.17
C PHE A 198 11.67 2.40 2.72
N THR A 199 12.92 2.19 2.30
CA THR A 199 13.28 2.18 0.88
C THR A 199 13.22 0.74 0.38
N PHE A 200 12.28 0.44 -0.51
CA PHE A 200 12.25 -0.85 -1.18
C PHE A 200 13.06 -0.77 -2.46
N LEU A 201 14.15 -1.52 -2.54
CA LEU A 201 14.85 -1.78 -3.80
C LEU A 201 14.13 -2.95 -4.48
N GLY A 202 13.33 -2.66 -5.51
CA GLY A 202 12.78 -3.71 -6.37
C GLY A 202 13.89 -4.35 -7.19
N ILE A 203 14.34 -5.55 -6.81
CA ILE A 203 15.47 -6.26 -7.44
C ILE A 203 15.21 -6.62 -8.93
N GLY A 204 14.01 -6.36 -9.46
CA GLY A 204 13.67 -6.58 -10.88
C GLY A 204 13.78 -5.35 -11.80
N SER A 205 13.62 -4.13 -11.28
CA SER A 205 13.45 -2.93 -12.12
C SER A 205 14.46 -1.81 -11.87
N GLY A 206 15.27 -1.89 -10.80
CA GLY A 206 16.16 -0.79 -10.41
C GLY A 206 15.42 0.47 -9.94
N ILE A 207 14.10 0.38 -9.71
CA ILE A 207 13.29 1.49 -9.21
C ILE A 207 13.21 1.37 -7.69
N GLU A 208 13.74 2.38 -7.00
CA GLU A 208 13.54 2.57 -5.57
C GLU A 208 12.13 3.13 -5.34
N HIS A 209 11.31 2.37 -4.62
CA HIS A 209 10.05 2.89 -4.10
C HIS A 209 10.23 3.21 -2.62
N THR A 210 10.23 4.51 -2.31
CA THR A 210 10.18 4.99 -0.92
C THR A 210 8.72 5.27 -0.57
N ARG A 211 8.17 4.54 0.40
CA ARG A 211 6.85 4.83 0.97
C ARG A 211 6.96 5.09 2.46
N SER A 212 6.14 6.01 2.95
CA SER A 212 5.99 6.29 4.38
C SER A 212 5.14 5.21 5.04
N ILE A 213 5.51 4.81 6.25
CA ILE A 213 4.79 3.85 7.09
C ILE A 213 3.36 4.34 7.39
N ALA A 214 3.19 5.65 7.47
CA ALA A 214 1.91 6.29 7.76
C ALA A 214 0.83 6.04 6.68
N GLU A 215 1.22 5.65 5.47
CA GLU A 215 0.30 5.36 4.36
C GLU A 215 -0.15 3.89 4.32
N LEU A 216 0.43 3.03 5.16
CA LEU A 216 0.12 1.61 5.19
C LEU A 216 -1.19 1.36 5.93
N ALA A 217 -2.03 0.51 5.36
CA ALA A 217 -3.25 0.08 6.03
C ALA A 217 -2.88 -0.67 7.32
N THR A 218 -3.60 -0.38 8.41
CA THR A 218 -3.47 -1.12 9.66
C THR A 218 -4.66 -2.06 9.81
N GLU A 219 -4.38 -3.35 9.94
CA GLU A 219 -5.38 -4.35 10.26
C GLU A 219 -5.03 -4.99 11.60
N THR A 220 -6.04 -5.29 12.42
CA THR A 220 -5.80 -6.00 13.68
C THR A 220 -5.85 -7.50 13.39
N LEU A 221 -4.69 -8.15 13.41
CA LEU A 221 -4.54 -9.59 13.23
C LEU A 221 -4.20 -10.23 14.58
N GLY A 222 -5.23 -10.72 15.28
CA GLY A 222 -5.09 -11.24 16.64
C GLY A 222 -4.72 -10.13 17.64
N SER A 223 -3.64 -10.33 18.41
CA SER A 223 -3.07 -9.30 19.30
C SER A 223 -2.14 -8.31 18.59
N ASN A 224 -1.81 -8.57 17.33
CA ASN A 224 -0.84 -7.79 16.56
C ASN A 224 -1.56 -6.78 15.65
N LYS A 225 -0.90 -5.64 15.39
CA LYS A 225 -1.37 -4.62 14.45
C LYS A 225 -0.32 -4.41 13.35
N PRO A 226 -0.15 -5.36 12.42
CA PRO A 226 0.79 -5.16 11.33
C PRO A 226 0.34 -4.03 10.41
N HIS A 227 1.32 -3.30 9.89
CA HIS A 227 1.13 -2.43 8.73
C HIS A 227 1.16 -3.29 7.46
N ILE A 228 0.20 -3.12 6.57
CA ILE A 228 0.03 -3.92 5.36
C ILE A 228 0.34 -3.07 4.13
N LEU A 229 1.22 -3.56 3.27
CA LEU A 229 1.49 -3.04 1.94
C LEU A 229 1.09 -4.08 0.89
N ASP A 230 0.01 -3.79 0.17
CA ASP A 230 -0.34 -4.50 -1.05
C ASP A 230 0.42 -3.90 -2.22
N ASN A 231 1.15 -4.74 -2.95
CA ASN A 231 1.86 -4.35 -4.15
C ASN A 231 1.58 -5.37 -5.26
N THR A 232 1.65 -4.91 -6.52
CA THR A 232 1.50 -5.77 -7.70
C THR A 232 2.66 -5.46 -8.62
N PHE A 233 3.52 -6.43 -8.85
CA PHE A 233 4.68 -6.30 -9.74
C PHE A 233 4.57 -7.32 -10.87
N GLU A 234 4.52 -6.86 -12.13
CA GLU A 234 4.40 -7.73 -13.32
C GLU A 234 3.21 -8.71 -13.28
N GLY A 235 2.08 -8.29 -12.69
CA GLY A 235 0.89 -9.14 -12.52
C GLY A 235 0.99 -10.15 -11.37
N ILE A 236 2.09 -10.11 -10.60
CA ILE A 236 2.26 -10.91 -9.38
C ILE A 236 1.85 -10.04 -8.19
N GLY A 237 0.80 -10.48 -7.48
CA GLY A 237 0.36 -9.83 -6.24
C GLY A 237 1.29 -10.20 -5.10
N THR A 238 1.90 -9.20 -4.48
CA THR A 238 2.72 -9.34 -3.28
C THR A 238 2.07 -8.60 -2.12
N LYS A 239 1.88 -9.27 -0.98
CA LYS A 239 1.51 -8.60 0.27
C LYS A 239 2.71 -8.57 1.19
N HIS A 240 2.96 -7.42 1.81
CA HIS A 240 3.95 -7.26 2.87
C HIS A 240 3.27 -6.86 4.16
N TYR A 241 3.64 -7.54 5.24
CA TYR A 241 3.22 -7.26 6.61
C TYR A 241 4.44 -6.76 7.37
N PHE A 242 4.29 -5.66 8.09
CA PHE A 242 5.35 -5.09 8.92
C PHE A 242 4.85 -5.06 10.36
N LEU A 243 5.51 -5.83 11.22
CA LEU A 243 5.20 -5.94 12.64
C LEU A 243 6.19 -5.08 13.42
N GLN A 244 5.69 -4.05 14.11
CA GLN A 244 6.51 -3.14 14.91
C GLN A 244 6.66 -3.66 16.34
N LYS A 245 7.88 -3.62 16.88
CA LYS A 245 8.14 -3.85 18.30
C LYS A 245 7.60 -2.65 19.10
N SER A 246 6.87 -2.91 20.19
CA SER A 246 6.06 -1.92 20.91
C SER A 246 6.77 -0.62 21.33
N GLU A 247 8.11 -0.63 21.42
CA GLU A 247 8.90 0.50 21.90
C GLU A 247 10.05 0.90 20.95
N GLY A 248 10.03 0.47 19.68
CA GLY A 248 11.16 0.67 18.77
C GLY A 248 10.81 1.05 17.33
N SER A 249 11.85 1.45 16.60
CA SER A 249 11.84 1.58 15.13
C SER A 249 12.16 0.26 14.44
N GLU A 250 12.21 -0.85 15.18
CA GLU A 250 12.47 -2.20 14.70
C GLU A 250 11.19 -2.82 14.14
N TYR A 251 11.27 -3.28 12.90
CA TYR A 251 10.16 -3.98 12.23
C TYR A 251 10.58 -5.38 11.82
N VAL A 252 9.67 -6.34 12.00
CA VAL A 252 9.74 -7.63 11.32
C VAL A 252 8.88 -7.55 10.07
N ARG A 253 9.54 -7.62 8.92
CA ARG A 253 8.85 -7.78 7.64
C ARG A 253 8.49 -9.24 7.41
N ILE A 254 7.30 -9.47 6.89
CA ILE A 254 6.83 -10.76 6.39
C ILE A 254 6.23 -10.48 5.03
N TYR A 255 6.60 -11.22 3.99
CA TYR A 255 5.97 -11.03 2.68
C TYR A 255 5.60 -12.35 2.06
N TYR A 256 4.61 -12.31 1.16
CA TYR A 256 4.31 -13.45 0.31
C TYR A 256 3.99 -12.93 -1.09
N SER A 257 4.34 -13.74 -2.09
CA SER A 257 4.20 -13.43 -3.51
C SER A 257 3.48 -14.59 -4.18
N GLN A 258 2.41 -14.32 -4.92
CA GLN A 258 1.66 -15.36 -5.62
C GLN A 258 1.15 -14.91 -6.98
N ARG A 259 1.08 -15.89 -7.91
CA ARG A 259 0.73 -15.69 -9.32
C ARG A 259 -0.75 -15.98 -9.64
N TYR A 260 -1.45 -16.75 -8.81
CA TYR A 260 -2.80 -17.24 -9.08
C TYR A 260 -3.81 -16.88 -7.99
N ASP A 261 -4.99 -16.41 -8.39
CA ASP A 261 -6.00 -15.82 -7.49
C ASP A 261 -6.67 -16.82 -6.52
N GLN A 262 -6.80 -18.10 -6.87
CA GLN A 262 -7.46 -19.08 -5.99
C GLN A 262 -6.55 -19.54 -4.85
N GLU A 263 -5.29 -19.86 -5.14
CA GLU A 263 -4.31 -20.24 -4.11
C GLU A 263 -3.94 -19.05 -3.22
N ARG A 264 -4.11 -17.82 -3.73
CA ARG A 264 -3.93 -16.56 -3.00
C ARG A 264 -4.75 -16.50 -1.73
N GLU A 265 -5.98 -16.98 -1.73
CA GLU A 265 -6.86 -16.89 -0.57
C GLU A 265 -6.49 -17.90 0.53
N GLU A 266 -6.17 -19.15 0.15
CA GLU A 266 -5.77 -20.17 1.12
C GLU A 266 -4.42 -19.84 1.77
N ASN A 267 -3.48 -19.38 0.96
CA ASN A 267 -2.17 -18.98 1.45
C ASN A 267 -2.24 -17.68 2.28
N ALA A 268 -3.12 -16.74 1.94
CA ALA A 268 -3.37 -15.55 2.78
C ALA A 268 -3.87 -15.97 4.17
N LYS A 269 -4.79 -16.94 4.24
CA LYS A 269 -5.26 -17.50 5.52
C LYS A 269 -4.14 -18.14 6.33
N ILE A 270 -3.21 -18.86 5.69
CA ILE A 270 -2.04 -19.44 6.36
C ILE A 270 -1.13 -18.32 6.91
N VAL A 271 -0.89 -17.26 6.13
CA VAL A 271 -0.09 -16.11 6.58
C VAL A 271 -0.75 -15.41 7.76
N GLU A 272 -2.06 -15.17 7.70
CA GLU A 272 -2.83 -14.62 8.82
C GLU A 272 -2.72 -15.51 10.08
N GLN A 273 -2.74 -16.83 9.92
CA GLN A 273 -2.48 -17.75 11.04
C GLN A 273 -1.05 -17.61 11.57
N ILE A 274 -0.03 -17.55 10.73
CA ILE A 274 1.36 -17.33 11.14
C ILE A 274 1.47 -16.03 11.93
N LEU A 275 0.92 -14.93 11.40
CA LEU A 275 0.89 -13.62 12.04
C LEU A 275 0.14 -13.62 13.37
N SER A 276 -0.89 -14.47 13.51
CA SER A 276 -1.63 -14.63 14.77
C SER A 276 -0.80 -15.33 15.87
N THR A 277 0.21 -16.12 15.48
CA THR A 277 1.13 -16.81 16.40
C THR A 277 2.42 -16.02 16.67
N PHE A 278 2.62 -14.92 15.94
CA PHE A 278 3.79 -14.07 16.10
C PHE A 278 3.75 -13.34 17.44
N ARG A 279 4.87 -13.36 18.16
CA ARG A 279 5.08 -12.51 19.33
C ARG A 279 6.54 -12.09 19.44
N PHE A 280 6.76 -10.87 19.90
CA PHE A 280 8.07 -10.48 20.38
C PHE A 280 8.36 -11.24 21.68
N VAL A 281 9.56 -11.78 21.75
CA VAL A 281 10.07 -12.43 22.96
C VAL A 281 10.97 -11.41 23.63
N GLU A 282 10.89 -11.30 24.95
CA GLU A 282 11.91 -10.58 25.69
C GLU A 282 13.26 -11.23 25.37
N THR A 283 14.11 -10.52 24.64
CA THR A 283 15.50 -10.92 24.46
C THR A 283 16.08 -11.05 25.86
N SER A 284 16.58 -12.24 26.19
CA SER A 284 17.43 -12.40 27.37
C SER A 284 18.48 -11.30 27.28
N VAL A 285 18.62 -10.50 28.35
CA VAL A 285 19.65 -9.47 28.40
C VAL A 285 20.98 -10.21 28.33
N ILE A 286 21.59 -10.21 27.14
CA ILE A 286 22.85 -10.89 26.89
C ILE A 286 23.84 -10.35 27.91
N GLN A 287 24.27 -11.21 28.83
CA GLN A 287 25.31 -10.87 29.78
C GLN A 287 26.64 -10.99 29.05
N TRP A 288 27.31 -9.86 28.87
CA TRP A 288 28.63 -9.80 28.26
C TRP A 288 29.70 -9.93 29.34
N ASN A 289 30.62 -10.88 29.12
CA ASN A 289 31.80 -11.03 29.93
C ASN A 289 32.94 -10.19 29.33
N TRP A 290 33.23 -9.05 29.96
CA TRP A 290 34.29 -8.12 29.59
C TRP A 290 35.56 -8.43 30.38
N GLU A 291 36.56 -9.02 29.74
CA GLU A 291 37.85 -9.35 30.32
C GLU A 291 38.90 -8.29 29.94
N PRO A 292 39.50 -7.57 30.91
CA PRO A 292 40.53 -6.58 30.61
C PRO A 292 41.82 -7.26 30.13
N LEU A 293 42.30 -6.87 28.94
CA LEU A 293 43.56 -7.37 28.36
C LEU A 293 44.78 -6.53 28.77
N GLY A 294 44.55 -5.28 29.21
CA GLY A 294 45.59 -4.37 29.67
C GLY A 294 45.24 -2.90 29.41
N CYS A 295 45.81 -2.01 30.21
CA CYS A 295 45.62 -0.55 30.13
C CYS A 295 46.98 0.16 30.11
N GLY A 296 47.15 1.13 29.22
CA GLY A 296 48.34 1.98 29.22
C GLY A 296 48.16 3.20 30.13
N SER A 297 49.25 3.78 30.62
CA SER A 297 49.19 5.03 31.41
C SER A 297 48.65 6.23 30.61
N GLN A 298 48.68 6.15 29.28
CA GLN A 298 48.17 7.15 28.34
C GLN A 298 47.36 6.55 27.19
N ALA A 299 47.03 5.26 27.25
CA ALA A 299 46.30 4.55 26.20
C ALA A 299 45.07 3.86 26.80
N PRO A 300 43.93 3.85 26.08
CA PRO A 300 42.71 3.22 26.58
C PRO A 300 42.92 1.71 26.82
N CYS A 301 42.18 1.16 27.77
CA CYS A 301 42.15 -0.26 28.03
C CYS A 301 41.62 -1.02 26.81
N SER A 302 42.21 -2.20 26.59
CA SER A 302 41.67 -3.19 25.67
C SER A 302 40.92 -4.25 26.45
N TYR A 303 39.80 -4.71 25.91
CA TYR A 303 38.94 -5.71 26.50
C TYR A 303 38.70 -6.84 25.50
N ARG A 304 38.71 -8.08 25.96
CA ARG A 304 38.11 -9.21 25.26
C ARG A 304 36.68 -9.35 25.76
N VAL A 305 35.74 -9.48 24.84
CA VAL A 305 34.31 -9.56 25.15
C VAL A 305 33.76 -10.86 24.61
N SER A 306 33.08 -11.62 25.45
CA SER A 306 32.43 -12.87 25.08
C SER A 306 31.07 -12.98 25.76
N SER A 307 30.18 -13.83 25.25
CA SER A 307 28.94 -14.18 25.94
C SER A 307 28.74 -15.69 25.92
N SER A 308 28.12 -16.24 26.95
CA SER A 308 27.75 -17.67 26.98
C SER A 308 26.77 -18.04 25.86
N GLU A 309 25.98 -17.08 25.39
CA GLU A 309 25.02 -17.28 24.30
C GLU A 309 25.67 -17.09 22.91
N TRP A 310 26.86 -16.49 22.84
CA TRP A 310 27.55 -16.19 21.57
C TRP A 310 29.01 -16.65 21.61
N PRO A 311 29.36 -17.73 20.88
CA PRO A 311 30.73 -18.29 20.90
C PRO A 311 31.77 -17.42 20.17
N ARG A 312 31.36 -16.25 19.63
CA ARG A 312 32.24 -15.31 18.93
C ARG A 312 32.73 -14.27 19.91
N SER A 313 34.04 -14.16 20.09
CA SER A 313 34.65 -13.10 20.88
C SER A 313 34.84 -11.83 20.06
N TYR A 314 34.83 -10.70 20.76
CA TYR A 314 35.20 -9.39 20.24
C TYR A 314 36.42 -8.88 20.98
N VAL A 315 37.24 -8.08 20.30
CA VAL A 315 38.28 -7.27 20.92
C VAL A 315 37.85 -5.81 20.81
N CYS A 316 37.66 -5.18 21.96
CA CYS A 316 37.18 -3.81 22.08
C CYS A 316 38.25 -2.93 22.71
N ALA A 317 38.49 -1.75 22.14
CA ALA A 317 39.31 -0.72 22.76
C ALA A 317 38.42 0.43 23.23
N GLY A 318 38.58 0.88 24.47
CA GLY A 318 37.87 2.05 24.98
C GLY A 318 38.22 3.32 24.20
N LYS A 319 37.33 4.30 24.20
CA LYS A 319 37.64 5.65 23.72
C LYS A 319 38.08 6.53 24.89
N TYR A 320 39.32 7.01 24.83
CA TYR A 320 39.82 8.00 25.78
C TYR A 320 39.49 9.40 25.26
N ASN A 321 38.76 10.21 26.04
CA ASN A 321 38.57 11.62 25.76
C ASN A 321 39.47 12.46 26.69
N PRO A 322 40.69 12.85 26.25
CA PRO A 322 41.61 13.63 27.09
C PRO A 322 41.06 15.00 27.47
N LEU A 323 40.06 15.52 26.77
CA LEU A 323 39.55 16.88 26.93
C LEU A 323 38.43 16.99 27.96
N SER A 324 37.74 15.90 28.29
CA SER A 324 36.60 15.94 29.24
C SER A 324 37.03 15.82 30.71
N GLY A 325 38.28 15.42 30.98
CA GLY A 325 38.75 15.11 32.34
C GLY A 325 38.04 13.91 32.99
N GLN A 326 37.10 13.28 32.27
CA GLN A 326 36.48 12.03 32.67
C GLN A 326 37.41 10.90 32.25
N GLY A 327 37.78 10.05 33.20
CA GLY A 327 38.56 8.85 32.92
C GLY A 327 37.85 7.92 31.93
N GLU A 328 38.52 6.83 31.56
CA GLU A 328 37.95 5.85 30.65
C GLU A 328 36.64 5.26 31.18
N ILE A 329 35.63 5.17 30.32
CA ILE A 329 34.36 4.51 30.62
C ILE A 329 34.63 3.01 30.71
N THR A 330 34.33 2.42 31.87
CA THR A 330 34.42 0.97 32.07
C THR A 330 33.14 0.30 31.57
N PRO A 331 33.24 -0.76 30.76
CA PRO A 331 32.06 -1.46 30.28
C PRO A 331 31.36 -2.20 31.43
N THR A 332 30.03 -2.30 31.34
CA THR A 332 29.24 -3.14 32.26
C THR A 332 28.82 -4.43 31.55
N PRO A 333 28.37 -5.47 32.28
CA PRO A 333 27.85 -6.68 31.66
C PRO A 333 26.67 -6.46 30.71
N SER A 334 25.98 -5.31 30.81
CA SER A 334 24.90 -4.90 29.90
C SER A 334 25.37 -4.07 28.70
N THR A 335 26.65 -3.67 28.65
CA THR A 335 27.22 -2.95 27.50
C THR A 335 27.37 -3.90 26.32
N ASP A 336 26.60 -3.68 25.25
CA ASP A 336 26.67 -4.49 24.03
C ASP A 336 27.81 -4.02 23.11
N PRO A 337 28.83 -4.85 22.83
CA PRO A 337 29.98 -4.49 21.98
C PRO A 337 29.58 -4.21 20.53
N ARG A 338 28.38 -4.60 20.08
CA ARG A 338 27.92 -4.42 18.69
C ARG A 338 27.34 -3.04 18.43
N THR A 339 26.78 -2.41 19.46
CA THR A 339 26.01 -1.16 19.32
C THR A 339 26.60 0.00 20.13
N THR A 340 27.47 -0.29 21.11
CA THR A 340 28.11 0.76 21.90
C THR A 340 28.96 1.70 21.04
N THR A 341 28.83 3.00 21.30
CA THR A 341 29.66 4.04 20.69
C THR A 341 30.87 4.40 21.54
N ASP A 342 30.96 3.91 22.77
CA ASP A 342 32.02 4.22 23.73
C ASP A 342 33.29 3.38 23.48
N PHE A 343 33.15 2.27 22.74
CA PHE A 343 34.23 1.35 22.40
C PHE A 343 34.38 1.21 20.88
N ASN A 344 35.58 0.90 20.43
CA ASN A 344 35.81 0.44 19.07
C ASN A 344 36.04 -1.08 19.10
N CYS A 345 35.04 -1.84 18.66
CA CYS A 345 35.03 -3.30 18.75
C CYS A 345 35.27 -3.93 17.38
N GLN A 346 36.19 -4.89 17.32
CA GLN A 346 36.42 -5.75 16.16
C GLN A 346 36.14 -7.20 16.54
N LYS A 347 35.59 -7.95 15.60
CA LYS A 347 35.34 -9.39 15.79
C LYS A 347 36.69 -10.14 15.70
N GLU A 348 36.95 -11.00 16.68
CA GLU A 348 38.19 -11.80 16.74
C GLU A 348 38.21 -12.91 15.66
#